data_AF-A0A935YI52-F1
#
_entry.id   AF-A0A935YI52-F1
#
_cell.length_a   1.000
_cell.length_b   1.000
_cell.length_c   1.000
_cell.angle_alpha   90.00
_cell.angle_beta   90.00
_cell.angle_gamma   90.00
#
_symmetry.space_group_name_H-M   'P 1'
#
loop_
_entity.id
_entity.type
_entity.pdbx_description
1 polymer ?
#
loop_
_entity_poly.entity_id
_entity_poly.type
_entity_poly.pdbx_seq_one_letter_code
_entity_poly.pdbx_strand_id
1 'polypeptide(L)' 'MEIVIRAFLGFFFGLFCGGSVALFGSIAVFSLFRISNFEGSASMGIAFVILPTGALLGGIVGAIWATW' A
#
# COMPACT_ATOMS: atom_id res chain seq x y z
N MET A 1 -19.00 -11.29 17.44
CA MET A 1 -18.07 -12.05 16.56
C MET A 1 -18.14 -11.60 15.11
N GLU A 2 -19.32 -11.38 14.56
CA GLU A 2 -19.50 -10.95 13.16
C GLU A 2 -18.71 -9.69 12.78
N ILE A 3 -18.81 -8.61 13.56
CA ILE A 3 -18.08 -7.35 13.33
C ILE A 3 -16.56 -7.57 13.31
N VAL A 4 -16.04 -8.42 14.19
CA VAL A 4 -14.60 -8.73 14.27
C VAL A 4 -14.15 -9.45 13.00
N ILE A 5 -14.95 -10.39 12.48
CA ILE A 5 -14.65 -11.12 11.24
C ILE A 5 -14.67 -10.15 10.04
N ARG A 6 -15.66 -9.26 9.96
CA ARG A 6 -15.75 -8.27 8.88
C ARG A 6 -14.58 -7.29 8.92
N ALA A 7 -14.22 -6.79 10.10
CA ALA A 7 -13.04 -5.93 10.30
C ALA A 7 -11.75 -6.63 9.85
N PHE A 8 -11.59 -7.91 10.20
CA PHE A 8 -10.41 -8.69 9.84
C PHE A 8 -10.31 -8.88 8.32
N LEU A 9 -11.40 -9.30 7.67
CA LEU A 9 -11.43 -9.46 6.21
C LEU A 9 -11.22 -8.13 5.48
N GLY A 10 -11.85 -7.06 5.97
CA GLY A 10 -11.66 -5.71 5.46
C GLY A 10 -10.23 -5.22 5.60
N PHE A 11 -9.56 -5.55 6.71
CA PHE A 11 -8.16 -5.23 6.94
C PHE A 11 -7.26 -5.90 5.89
N PHE A 12 -7.37 -7.22 5.67
CA PHE A 12 -6.52 -7.91 4.69
C PHE A 12 -6.78 -7.44 3.26
N PHE A 13 -8.04 -7.22 2.90
CA PHE A 13 -8.39 -6.68 1.60
C PHE A 13 -7.82 -5.28 1.40
N GLY A 14 -8.00 -4.40 2.40
CA GLY A 14 -7.44 -3.07 2.41
C GLY A 14 -5.92 -3.06 2.35
N LEU A 15 -5.26 -4.00 3.03
CA LEU A 15 -3.80 -4.14 3.04
C LEU A 15 -3.27 -4.50 1.65
N PHE A 16 -3.97 -5.40 0.96
CA PHE A 16 -3.63 -5.78 -0.42
C PHE A 16 -3.86 -4.64 -1.40
N CYS A 17 -5.01 -3.96 -1.32
CA CYS A 17 -5.33 -2.82 -2.18
C CYS A 17 -4.36 -1.65 -1.95
N GLY A 18 -4.15 -1.24 -0.69
CA GLY A 18 -3.27 -0.14 -0.32
C GLY A 18 -1.81 -0.40 -0.70
N GLY A 19 -1.33 -1.63 -0.48
CA GLY A 19 0.01 -2.05 -0.90
C GLY A 19 0.16 -2.04 -2.43
N SER A 20 -0.86 -2.52 -3.16
CA SER A 20 -0.86 -2.50 -4.63
C SER A 20 -0.82 -1.07 -5.18
N VAL A 21 -1.64 -0.16 -4.64
CA VAL A 21 -1.65 1.25 -5.06
C VAL A 21 -0.29 1.91 -4.80
N ALA A 22 0.32 1.67 -3.64
CA ALA A 22 1.65 2.18 -3.31
C ALA A 22 2.73 1.62 -4.24
N LEU A 23 2.67 0.33 -4.59
CA LEU A 23 3.59 -0.31 -5.53
C LEU A 23 3.46 0.31 -6.93
N PHE A 24 2.25 0.32 -7.49
CA PHE A 24 2.02 0.83 -8.83
C PHE A 24 2.28 2.33 -8.93
N GLY A 25 1.98 3.11 -7.89
CA GLY A 25 2.34 4.52 -7.81
C GLY A 25 3.86 4.72 -7.85
N SER A 26 4.61 3.91 -7.11
CA SER A 26 6.08 3.97 -7.12
C SER A 26 6.66 3.61 -8.50
N ILE A 27 6.13 2.58 -9.16
CA ILE A 27 6.53 2.18 -10.52
C ILE A 27 6.19 3.30 -11.54
N ALA A 28 5.00 3.88 -11.43
CA ALA A 28 4.56 4.96 -12.31
C ALA A 28 5.46 6.20 -12.17
N VAL A 29 5.80 6.60 -10.95
CA VAL A 29 6.73 7.71 -10.69
C VAL A 29 8.11 7.40 -11.28
N PHE A 30 8.64 6.21 -11.05
CA PHE A 30 9.93 5.80 -11.63
C PHE A 30 9.93 5.91 -13.17
N SER A 31 8.85 5.47 -13.81
CA SER A 31 8.69 5.54 -15.27
C SER A 31 8.52 6.96 -15.80
N LEU A 32 7.72 7.80 -15.13
CA LEU A 32 7.43 9.17 -15.55
C LEU A 32 8.65 10.08 -15.45
N PHE A 33 9.46 9.94 -14.41
CA PHE A 33 10.61 10.80 -14.15
C PHE A 33 11.94 10.26 -14.72
N ARG A 34 11.92 9.10 -15.39
CA ARG A 34 13.12 8.45 -15.97
C ARG A 34 14.29 8.40 -14.98
N ILE A 35 13.98 8.04 -13.74
CA ILE A 35 14.93 8.04 -12.63
C ILE A 35 16.14 7.16 -13.00
N SER A 36 17.36 7.69 -12.87
CA SER A 36 18.57 6.96 -13.26
C SER A 36 18.80 5.75 -12.34
N ASN A 37 19.55 4.73 -12.77
CA ASN A 37 19.74 3.50 -11.97
C ASN A 37 20.31 3.74 -10.56
N PHE A 38 21.11 4.81 -10.39
CA PHE A 38 21.68 5.18 -9.08
C PHE A 38 20.63 5.84 -8.16
N GLU A 39 19.73 6.64 -8.72
CA GLU A 39 18.56 7.16 -8.01
C GLU A 39 17.48 6.06 -7.85
N GLY A 40 17.49 5.05 -8.72
CA GLY A 40 16.62 3.87 -8.70
C GLY A 40 16.83 2.99 -7.48
N SER A 41 18.09 2.76 -7.08
CA SER A 41 18.40 2.00 -5.87
C SER A 41 18.02 2.77 -4.59
N ALA A 42 18.25 4.08 -4.55
CA ALA A 42 17.80 4.94 -3.46
C ALA A 42 16.27 5.02 -3.38
N SER A 43 15.59 5.15 -4.52
CA SER A 43 14.13 5.20 -4.61
C SER A 43 13.47 3.84 -4.32
N MET A 44 14.15 2.72 -4.58
CA MET A 44 13.73 1.40 -4.09
C MET A 44 13.71 1.34 -2.56
N GLY A 45 14.69 1.94 -1.88
CA GLY A 45 14.68 2.07 -0.41
C GLY A 45 13.48 2.87 0.09
N ILE A 46 13.10 3.93 -0.62
CA ILE A 46 11.91 4.72 -0.31
C ILE A 46 10.62 3.93 -0.60
N ALA A 47 10.56 3.19 -1.71
CA ALA A 47 9.44 2.30 -2.03
C ALA A 47 9.26 1.21 -0.96
N PHE A 48 10.35 0.72 -0.36
CA PHE A 48 10.32 -0.20 0.78
C PHE A 48 9.70 0.40 2.05
N VAL A 49 9.63 1.73 2.16
CA VAL A 49 8.92 2.41 3.26
C VAL A 49 7.49 2.76 2.84
N ILE A 50 7.31 3.28 1.62
CA ILE A 50 6.00 3.68 1.08
C ILE A 50 5.06 2.48 0.96
N LEU A 51 5.55 1.32 0.53
CA LEU A 51 4.73 0.14 0.34
C LEU A 51 4.13 -0.39 1.66
N PRO A 52 4.90 -0.63 2.73
CA PRO A 52 4.34 -0.94 4.04
C PRO A 52 3.40 0.14 4.56
N THR A 53 3.71 1.42 4.39
CA THR A 53 2.83 2.51 4.83
C THR A 53 1.50 2.51 4.07
N GLY A 54 1.52 2.37 2.75
CA GLY A 54 0.33 2.29 1.92
C GLY A 54 -0.52 1.05 2.23
N ALA A 55 0.13 -0.09 2.46
CA ALA A 55 -0.54 -1.31 2.90
C ALA A 55 -1.18 -1.14 4.28
N LEU A 56 -0.48 -0.56 5.26
CA LEU A 56 -1.00 -0.36 6.61
C LEU A 56 -2.20 0.62 6.60
N LEU A 57 -2.09 1.73 5.88
CA LEU A 57 -3.18 2.70 5.72
C LEU A 57 -4.38 2.07 5.02
N GLY A 58 -4.14 1.33 3.93
CA GLY A 58 -5.19 0.59 3.23
C GLY A 58 -5.88 -0.41 4.15
N GLY A 59 -5.13 -1.14 4.97
CA GLY A 59 -5.67 -2.07 5.96
C GLY A 59 -6.54 -1.39 7.01
N ILE A 60 -6.11 -0.27 7.57
CA ILE A 60 -6.90 0.51 8.54
C ILE A 60 -8.20 1.00 7.90
N VAL A 61 -8.12 1.60 6.70
CA VAL A 61 -9.31 2.09 5.97
C VAL A 61 -10.25 0.95 5.62
N GLY A 62 -9.72 -0.19 5.15
CA GLY A 62 -10.51 -1.36 4.81
C GLY A 62 -11.19 -2.00 6.02
N ALA A 63 -10.51 -2.04 7.17
CA ALA A 63 -11.08 -2.51 8.43
C ALA A 63 -12.22 -1.61 8.88
N ILE A 64 -12.04 -0.29 8.84
CA ILE A 64 -13.08 0.68 9.19
C ILE A 64 -14.27 0.50 8.23
N TRP A 65 -14.03 0.55 6.92
CA TRP A 65 -15.08 0.44 5.91
C TRP A 65 -15.92 -0.83 6.03
N ALA A 66 -15.30 -1.97 6.32
CA ALA A 66 -16.01 -3.25 6.48
C ALA A 66 -16.84 -3.35 7.78
N THR A 67 -16.64 -2.41 8.72
CA THR A 67 -17.39 -2.33 9.98
C THR A 67 -18.52 -1.31 10.00
N TRP A 68 -18.59 -0.42 9.02
CA TRP A 68 -19.75 0.44 8.75
C TRP A 68 -20.88 -0.37 8.06
#